data_AF-A0A0L0D094-F1
#
_entry.id   AF-A0A0L0D094-F1
#
_cell.length_a   1.000
_cell.length_b   1.000
_cell.length_c   1.000
_cell.angle_alpha   90.00
_cell.angle_beta   90.00
_cell.angle_gamma   90.00
#
_symmetry.space_group_name_H-M   'P 1'
#
loop_
_entity.id
_entity.type
_entity.pdbx_description
1 polymer ?
#
loop_
_entity_poly.entity_id
_entity_poly.type
_entity_poly.pdbx_seq_one_letter_code
_entity_poly.pdbx_strand_id
1 'polypeptide(L)'
;MVGMNKKKSKKVNLLKDQMFLTKKYVDMNDPIYDSEIEDENCFYTVVNAEEIEYSQKVCDMKNKMFEDVNILSFEEFEKKCDLLIDNFFLSNNIQEFIEDIKSLNVKIYNDYLVLQLIRKSFDKDDESQMNVSCLLNILNITKLITPEQVQRAFEKILLSLDDIN
;
A
#
# COMPACT_ATOMS: atom_id res chain seq x y z
N MET A 1 -2.52 60.87 19.91
CA MET A 1 -3.01 59.67 19.21
C MET A 1 -2.12 59.41 18.01
N VAL A 2 -1.31 58.35 18.03
CA VAL A 2 -1.01 57.43 16.89
C VAL A 2 -0.20 56.31 17.53
N GLY A 3 -0.71 55.09 17.42
CA GLY A 3 -0.14 53.90 18.03
C GLY A 3 0.68 53.03 17.09
N MET A 4 1.16 51.94 17.70
CA MET A 4 1.54 50.65 17.14
C MET A 4 2.96 50.48 16.56
N ASN A 5 3.77 49.90 17.45
CA ASN A 5 5.09 49.30 17.29
C ASN A 5 5.17 48.26 16.15
N LYS A 6 6.10 48.46 15.22
CA LYS A 6 6.64 47.43 14.31
C LYS A 6 7.57 46.49 15.08
N LYS A 7 7.07 45.34 15.55
CA LYS A 7 7.91 44.25 16.08
C LYS A 7 7.57 42.91 15.41
N LYS A 8 8.02 42.68 14.17
CA LYS A 8 8.01 41.34 13.56
C LYS A 8 9.14 41.18 12.53
N SER A 9 10.41 41.13 12.97
CA SER A 9 11.51 40.78 12.05
C SER A 9 12.74 40.10 12.66
N LYS A 10 12.73 39.73 13.96
CA LYS A 10 13.93 39.14 14.60
C LYS A 10 13.92 37.61 14.78
N LYS A 11 12.80 36.92 14.50
CA LYS A 11 12.71 35.45 14.66
C LYS A 11 13.02 34.65 13.39
N VAL A 12 13.16 35.30 12.23
CA VAL A 12 13.33 34.59 10.94
C VAL A 12 14.81 34.31 10.62
N ASN A 13 15.75 34.99 11.29
CA ASN A 13 17.18 34.83 11.00
C ASN A 13 17.89 33.79 11.88
N LEU A 14 17.32 33.38 13.02
CA LEU A 14 17.95 32.38 13.88
C LEU A 14 17.96 30.98 13.24
N LEU A 15 16.90 30.64 12.50
CA LEU A 15 16.78 29.38 11.77
C LEU A 15 17.74 29.32 10.56
N LYS A 16 17.94 30.46 9.89
CA LYS A 16 18.91 30.55 8.79
C LYS A 16 20.33 30.43 9.31
N ASP A 17 20.67 31.14 10.38
CA ASP A 17 22.01 31.08 10.97
C ASP A 17 22.33 29.68 11.54
N GLN A 18 21.32 28.94 12.04
CA GLN A 18 21.50 27.53 12.45
C GLN A 18 21.74 26.57 11.28
N MET A 19 21.22 26.86 10.08
CA MET A 19 21.47 26.04 8.88
C MET A 19 22.85 26.30 8.25
N PHE A 20 23.47 27.45 8.52
CA PHE A 20 24.79 27.82 7.96
C PHE A 20 25.97 27.64 8.92
N LEU A 21 25.74 27.22 10.17
CA LEU A 21 26.81 26.87 11.12
C LEU A 21 27.26 25.40 10.96
N THR A 22 27.55 24.99 9.73
CA THR A 22 28.32 23.77 9.44
C THR A 22 29.82 24.10 9.41
N LYS A 23 30.34 24.74 10.46
CA LYS A 23 31.79 24.71 10.70
C LYS A 23 32.06 23.65 11.77
N LYS A 24 32.26 22.43 11.31
CA LYS A 24 32.72 21.30 12.13
C LYS A 24 34.13 21.68 12.60
N TYR A 25 34.29 22.05 13.87
CA TYR A 25 35.63 22.14 14.46
C TYR A 25 36.09 20.70 14.60
N VAL A 26 37.01 20.30 13.74
CA VAL A 26 37.53 18.94 13.71
C VAL A 26 38.71 18.89 14.68
N ASP A 27 38.57 18.12 15.76
CA ASP A 27 39.65 17.92 16.73
C ASP A 27 40.65 16.92 16.15
N MET A 28 41.80 17.42 15.71
CA MET A 28 42.83 16.63 15.05
C MET A 28 43.58 15.66 15.98
N ASN A 29 43.27 15.67 17.27
CA ASN A 29 43.85 14.75 18.24
C ASN A 29 42.88 13.63 18.67
N ASP A 30 41.73 13.48 18.01
CA ASP A 30 40.80 12.39 18.30
C ASP A 30 41.39 11.05 17.79
N PRO A 31 41.64 10.04 18.65
CA PRO A 31 42.27 8.77 18.26
C PRO A 31 41.45 7.94 17.25
N ILE A 32 40.17 8.27 17.04
CA ILE A 32 39.31 7.67 16.02
C ILE A 32 39.23 8.50 14.73
N TYR A 33 39.99 9.60 14.61
CA TYR A 33 40.06 10.40 13.39
C TYR A 33 40.97 9.73 12.35
N ASP A 34 40.35 9.10 11.36
CA ASP A 34 41.03 8.61 10.16
C ASP A 34 41.03 9.71 9.11
N SER A 35 42.22 10.13 8.65
CA SER A 35 42.39 11.21 7.69
C SER A 35 41.89 10.87 6.27
N GLU A 36 41.38 9.65 6.06
CA GLU A 36 40.85 9.15 4.78
C GLU A 36 39.35 8.86 4.85
N ILE A 37 38.51 9.89 5.04
CA ILE A 37 37.08 9.82 4.69
C ILE A 37 36.75 11.08 3.89
N GLU A 38 37.09 11.05 2.60
CA GLU A 38 36.52 11.94 1.58
C GLU A 38 35.65 11.10 0.65
N ASP A 39 34.41 10.85 1.06
CA ASP A 39 33.32 10.60 0.12
C ASP A 39 32.36 11.79 0.22
N GLU A 40 32.53 12.77 -0.66
CA GLU A 40 31.79 14.04 -0.81
C GLU A 40 30.29 13.87 -1.12
N ASN A 41 29.67 12.72 -0.83
CA ASN A 41 28.25 12.48 -1.10
C ASN A 41 27.50 11.66 -0.03
N CYS A 42 27.92 11.70 1.24
CA CYS A 42 27.10 11.19 2.34
C CYS A 42 25.98 12.18 2.73
N PHE A 43 24.86 12.13 2.01
CA PHE A 43 23.57 12.62 2.51
C PHE A 43 23.13 11.73 3.69
N TYR A 44 23.58 12.03 4.90
CA TYR A 44 22.98 11.46 6.11
C TYR A 44 21.61 12.08 6.31
N THR A 45 20.55 11.37 5.93
CA THR A 45 19.22 11.64 6.46
C THR A 45 19.24 11.26 7.94
N VAL A 46 19.04 12.24 8.82
CA VAL A 46 18.82 11.99 10.24
C VAL A 46 17.49 11.25 10.33
N VAL A 47 17.55 9.91 10.39
CA VAL A 47 16.37 9.10 10.62
C VAL A 47 15.97 9.32 12.07
N ASN A 48 14.97 10.18 12.28
CA ASN A 48 14.47 10.45 13.61
C ASN A 48 13.76 9.17 14.11
N ALA A 49 14.39 8.46 15.05
CA ALA A 49 13.91 7.18 15.55
C ALA A 49 12.46 7.28 16.08
N GLU A 50 12.08 8.45 16.60
CA GLU A 50 10.73 8.75 17.09
C GLU A 50 9.69 8.87 15.96
N GLU A 51 10.08 9.38 14.78
CA GLU A 51 9.21 9.45 13.60
C GLU A 51 9.04 8.08 12.93
N ILE A 52 10.08 7.25 12.95
CA ILE A 52 10.00 5.85 12.50
C ILE A 52 9.09 5.07 13.45
N GLU A 53 9.29 5.16 14.76
CA GLU A 53 8.46 4.44 15.73
C GLU A 53 6.99 4.90 15.68
N TYR A 54 6.73 6.20 15.51
CA TYR A 54 5.35 6.69 15.36
C TYR A 54 4.70 6.17 14.07
N SER A 55 5.40 6.20 12.94
CA SER A 55 4.87 5.68 11.69
C SER A 55 4.66 4.16 11.74
N GLN A 56 5.59 3.41 12.34
CA GLN A 56 5.46 1.97 12.63
C GLN A 56 4.24 1.68 13.53
N LYS A 57 4.12 2.42 14.63
CA LYS A 57 3.04 2.24 15.61
C LYS A 57 1.69 2.65 15.05
N VAL A 58 1.63 3.66 14.17
CA VAL A 58 0.41 4.05 13.45
C VAL A 58 0.03 2.99 12.42
N CYS A 59 0.97 2.39 11.69
CA CYS A 59 0.63 1.28 10.79
C CYS A 59 0.24 0.01 11.56
N ASP A 60 0.88 -0.28 12.69
CA ASP A 60 0.52 -1.41 13.54
C ASP A 60 -0.85 -1.22 14.21
N MET A 61 -1.16 -0.02 14.70
CA MET A 61 -2.49 0.30 15.27
C MET A 61 -3.58 0.28 14.20
N LYS A 62 -3.28 0.72 12.96
CA LYS A 62 -4.20 0.55 11.83
C LYS A 62 -4.47 -0.93 11.59
N ASN A 63 -3.42 -1.76 11.49
CA ASN A 63 -3.56 -3.20 11.28
C ASN A 63 -4.32 -3.89 12.42
N LYS A 64 -4.10 -3.46 13.68
CA LYS A 64 -4.75 -4.03 14.86
C LYS A 64 -6.24 -3.66 14.96
N MET A 65 -6.65 -2.48 14.47
CA MET A 65 -8.08 -2.13 14.34
C MET A 65 -8.81 -2.93 13.24
N PHE A 66 -8.08 -3.57 12.31
CA PHE A 66 -8.68 -4.45 11.29
C PHE A 66 -8.85 -5.91 11.77
N GLU A 67 -8.24 -6.31 12.89
CA GLU A 67 -8.35 -7.70 13.39
C GLU A 67 -9.67 -7.99 14.10
N ASP A 68 -10.39 -7.00 14.61
CA ASP A 68 -11.60 -7.23 15.42
C ASP A 68 -12.89 -7.50 14.60
N VAL A 69 -12.79 -7.76 13.29
CA VAL A 69 -13.96 -7.98 12.41
C VAL A 69 -13.86 -9.34 11.74
N ASN A 70 -14.45 -10.36 12.39
CA ASN A 70 -14.74 -11.70 11.86
C ASN A 70 -13.69 -12.24 10.87
N ILE A 71 -12.52 -12.63 11.40
CA ILE A 71 -11.43 -13.17 10.59
C ILE A 71 -11.81 -14.58 10.14
N LEU A 72 -12.50 -14.67 9.01
CA LEU A 72 -12.50 -15.89 8.21
C LEU A 72 -11.04 -16.23 7.91
N SER A 73 -10.61 -17.46 8.19
CA SER A 73 -9.24 -17.86 7.86
C SER A 73 -9.02 -17.75 6.35
N PHE A 74 -7.77 -17.49 5.93
CA PHE A 74 -7.46 -17.42 4.50
C PHE A 74 -7.86 -18.72 3.76
N GLU A 75 -7.67 -19.88 4.38
CA GLU A 75 -8.04 -21.18 3.80
C GLU A 75 -9.56 -21.32 3.59
N GLU A 76 -10.37 -20.84 4.53
CA GLU A 76 -11.82 -20.82 4.37
C GLU A 76 -12.27 -19.78 3.34
N PHE A 77 -11.59 -18.63 3.28
CA PHE A 77 -11.84 -17.62 2.26
C PHE A 77 -11.53 -18.17 0.87
N GLU A 78 -10.37 -18.81 0.69
CA GLU A 78 -9.95 -19.43 -0.55
C GLU A 78 -10.98 -20.44 -1.05
N LYS A 79 -11.39 -21.40 -0.20
CA LYS A 79 -12.41 -22.40 -0.54
C LYS A 79 -13.74 -21.76 -0.94
N LYS A 80 -14.22 -20.76 -0.18
CA LYS A 80 -15.45 -20.05 -0.52
C LYS A 80 -15.31 -19.26 -1.81
N CYS A 81 -14.18 -18.59 -2.00
CA CYS A 81 -13.88 -17.78 -3.16
C CYS A 81 -13.86 -18.64 -4.44
N ASP A 82 -13.22 -19.80 -4.39
CA ASP A 82 -13.19 -20.74 -5.51
C ASP A 82 -14.59 -21.22 -5.88
N LEU A 83 -15.41 -21.58 -4.87
CA LEU A 83 -16.81 -21.96 -5.08
C LEU A 83 -17.63 -20.83 -5.68
N LEU A 84 -17.45 -19.58 -5.22
CA LEU A 84 -18.15 -18.42 -5.78
C LEU A 84 -17.80 -18.19 -7.24
N ILE A 85 -16.52 -18.29 -7.59
CA ILE A 85 -16.06 -18.10 -8.96
C ILE A 85 -16.60 -19.23 -9.86
N ASP A 86 -16.56 -20.47 -9.39
CA ASP A 86 -17.09 -21.60 -10.15
C ASP A 86 -18.60 -21.49 -10.36
N ASN A 87 -19.35 -21.09 -9.33
CA ASN A 87 -20.78 -20.82 -9.43
C ASN A 87 -21.07 -19.68 -10.41
N PHE A 88 -20.28 -18.62 -10.39
CA PHE A 88 -20.41 -17.51 -11.34
C PHE A 88 -20.25 -17.98 -12.79
N PHE A 89 -19.26 -18.82 -13.10
CA PHE A 89 -19.10 -19.35 -14.46
C PHE A 89 -20.22 -20.33 -14.86
N LEU A 90 -20.88 -20.98 -13.90
CA LEU A 90 -22.01 -21.87 -14.18
C LEU A 90 -23.33 -21.13 -14.35
N SER A 91 -23.59 -20.11 -13.54
CA SER A 91 -24.85 -19.36 -13.54
C SER A 91 -24.82 -18.10 -14.42
N ASN A 92 -23.61 -17.60 -14.71
CA ASN A 92 -23.33 -16.32 -15.35
C ASN A 92 -24.04 -15.13 -14.66
N ASN A 93 -24.34 -15.26 -13.36
CA ASN A 93 -25.12 -14.32 -12.60
C ASN A 93 -24.23 -13.34 -11.81
N ILE A 94 -24.04 -12.15 -12.38
CA ILE A 94 -23.24 -11.09 -11.76
C ILE A 94 -23.84 -10.59 -10.45
N GLN A 95 -25.17 -10.48 -10.35
CA GLN A 95 -25.83 -9.92 -9.17
C GLN A 95 -25.67 -10.83 -7.95
N GLU A 96 -25.85 -12.14 -8.14
CA GLU A 96 -25.66 -13.14 -7.10
C GLU A 96 -24.22 -13.13 -6.58
N PHE A 97 -23.24 -13.12 -7.48
CA PHE A 97 -21.83 -13.05 -7.11
C PHE A 97 -21.47 -11.81 -6.28
N ILE A 98 -22.07 -10.66 -6.60
CA ILE A 98 -21.88 -9.41 -5.84
C ILE A 98 -22.43 -9.52 -4.42
N GLU A 99 -23.62 -10.08 -4.26
CA GLU A 99 -24.24 -10.29 -2.95
C GLU A 99 -23.45 -11.30 -2.13
N ASP A 100 -22.93 -12.35 -2.76
CA ASP A 100 -22.09 -13.34 -2.10
C ASP A 100 -20.78 -12.75 -1.59
N ILE A 101 -20.09 -11.91 -2.38
CA ILE A 101 -18.89 -11.19 -1.94
C ILE A 101 -19.20 -10.27 -0.76
N LYS A 102 -20.31 -9.54 -0.82
CA LYS A 102 -20.76 -8.68 0.29
C LYS A 102 -21.01 -9.50 1.55
N SER A 103 -21.58 -10.69 1.41
CA SER A 103 -21.85 -11.60 2.53
C SER A 103 -20.57 -12.12 3.19
N LEU A 104 -19.51 -12.35 2.40
CA LEU A 104 -18.20 -12.74 2.94
C LEU A 104 -17.60 -11.62 3.81
N ASN A 105 -17.80 -10.35 3.44
CA ASN A 105 -17.34 -9.17 4.18
C ASN A 105 -15.83 -9.16 4.53
N VAL A 106 -14.99 -9.90 3.77
CA VAL A 106 -13.53 -9.97 3.99
C VAL A 106 -12.79 -9.24 2.88
N LYS A 107 -12.69 -7.92 2.99
CA LYS A 107 -12.05 -7.08 1.95
C LYS A 107 -10.54 -7.28 1.82
N ILE A 108 -9.90 -7.78 2.87
CA ILE A 108 -8.45 -7.98 2.95
C ILE A 108 -7.97 -8.95 1.87
N TYR A 109 -8.75 -10.00 1.59
CA TYR A 109 -8.40 -11.05 0.63
C TYR A 109 -9.03 -10.84 -0.76
N ASN A 110 -9.62 -9.67 -1.03
CA ASN A 110 -10.23 -9.41 -2.34
C ASN A 110 -9.20 -9.33 -3.48
N ASP A 111 -7.91 -9.12 -3.19
CA ASP A 111 -6.84 -9.23 -4.20
C ASP A 111 -6.71 -10.67 -4.72
N TYR A 112 -6.83 -11.67 -3.84
CA TYR A 112 -6.86 -13.08 -4.19
C TYR A 112 -8.08 -13.42 -5.06
N LEU A 113 -9.25 -12.88 -4.71
CA LEU A 113 -10.47 -13.08 -5.48
C LEU A 113 -10.32 -12.58 -6.92
N VAL A 114 -9.80 -11.36 -7.09
CA VAL A 114 -9.58 -10.78 -8.43
C VAL A 114 -8.55 -11.59 -9.21
N LEU A 115 -7.45 -12.00 -8.56
CA LEU A 115 -6.44 -12.85 -9.16
C LEU A 115 -7.03 -14.16 -9.69
N GLN A 116 -7.79 -14.88 -8.86
CA GLN A 116 -8.37 -16.16 -9.26
C GLN A 116 -9.45 -16.02 -10.33
N LEU A 117 -10.27 -14.97 -10.24
CA LEU A 117 -11.29 -14.68 -11.25
C LEU A 117 -10.66 -14.47 -12.63
N ILE A 118 -9.59 -13.66 -12.72
CA ILE A 118 -8.88 -13.41 -13.98
C ILE A 118 -8.16 -14.68 -14.45
N ARG A 119 -7.45 -15.39 -13.56
CA ARG A 119 -6.77 -16.65 -13.93
C ARG A 119 -7.74 -17.67 -14.52
N LYS A 120 -8.84 -17.95 -13.81
CA LYS A 120 -9.86 -18.89 -14.28
C LYS A 120 -10.52 -18.43 -15.58
N SER A 121 -10.60 -17.12 -15.84
CA SER A 121 -11.17 -16.61 -17.09
C SER A 121 -10.33 -16.90 -18.33
N PHE A 122 -9.00 -17.03 -18.19
CA PHE A 122 -8.13 -17.33 -19.34
C PHE A 122 -8.35 -18.73 -19.93
N ASP A 123 -8.83 -19.66 -19.12
CA ASP A 123 -9.16 -21.02 -19.57
C ASP A 123 -10.59 -21.12 -20.16
N LYS A 124 -11.31 -20.01 -20.27
CA LYS A 124 -12.69 -19.95 -20.73
C LYS A 124 -12.81 -19.27 -22.10
N ASP A 125 -14.01 -19.39 -22.67
CA ASP A 125 -14.41 -18.76 -23.92
C ASP A 125 -14.48 -17.23 -23.83
N ASP A 126 -14.49 -16.58 -24.99
CA ASP A 126 -14.48 -15.11 -25.10
C ASP A 126 -15.72 -14.45 -24.45
N GLU A 127 -16.87 -15.11 -24.43
CA GLU A 127 -18.09 -14.60 -23.79
C GLU A 127 -17.90 -14.58 -22.27
N SER A 128 -17.39 -15.66 -21.69
CA SER A 128 -17.03 -15.74 -20.27
C SER A 128 -16.00 -14.67 -19.87
N GLN A 129 -14.99 -14.43 -20.71
CA GLN A 129 -13.98 -13.38 -20.46
C GLN A 129 -14.60 -11.97 -20.49
N MET A 130 -15.51 -11.72 -21.43
CA MET A 130 -16.24 -10.45 -21.51
C MET A 130 -17.13 -10.23 -20.27
N ASN A 131 -17.78 -11.29 -19.77
CA ASN A 131 -18.57 -11.24 -18.54
C ASN A 131 -17.70 -10.97 -17.31
N VAL A 132 -16.50 -11.55 -17.23
CA VAL A 132 -15.53 -11.25 -16.17
C VAL A 132 -15.07 -9.79 -16.23
N SER A 133 -14.79 -9.25 -17.41
CA SER A 133 -14.44 -7.84 -17.58
C SER A 133 -15.58 -6.90 -17.13
N CYS A 134 -16.83 -7.24 -17.48
CA CYS A 134 -18.00 -6.52 -16.99
C CYS A 134 -18.12 -6.60 -15.46
N LEU A 135 -17.95 -7.80 -14.89
CA LEU A 135 -17.99 -8.04 -13.45
C LEU A 135 -16.93 -7.22 -12.71
N LEU A 136 -15.67 -7.21 -13.17
CA LEU A 136 -14.60 -6.42 -12.57
C LEU A 136 -14.92 -4.93 -12.55
N ASN A 137 -15.50 -4.40 -13.64
CA ASN A 137 -15.95 -3.01 -13.68
C ASN A 137 -17.03 -2.74 -12.64
N ILE A 138 -18.01 -3.63 -12.50
CA ILE A 138 -19.09 -3.48 -11.51
C ILE A 138 -18.54 -3.57 -10.08
N LEU A 139 -17.62 -4.51 -9.80
CA LEU A 139 -16.97 -4.64 -8.50
C LEU A 139 -16.19 -3.37 -8.12
N ASN A 140 -15.55 -2.72 -9.09
CA ASN A 140 -14.84 -1.46 -8.88
C ASN A 140 -15.82 -0.31 -8.59
N ILE A 141 -16.91 -0.20 -9.36
CA ILE A 141 -17.95 0.83 -9.14
C ILE A 141 -18.63 0.67 -7.78
N THR A 142 -18.90 -0.57 -7.37
CA THR A 142 -19.52 -0.91 -6.08
C THR A 142 -18.55 -0.81 -4.89
N LYS A 143 -17.28 -0.47 -5.12
CA LYS A 143 -16.21 -0.36 -4.11
C LYS A 143 -16.00 -1.65 -3.32
N LEU A 144 -16.29 -2.79 -3.94
CA LEU A 144 -15.96 -4.10 -3.40
C LEU A 144 -14.49 -4.43 -3.63
N ILE A 145 -13.94 -3.99 -4.75
CA ILE A 145 -12.51 -4.06 -5.05
C ILE A 145 -11.96 -2.65 -5.26
N THR A 146 -10.65 -2.53 -5.11
CA THR A 146 -9.90 -1.30 -5.36
C THR A 146 -9.06 -1.43 -6.64
N PRO A 147 -8.80 -0.33 -7.37
CA PRO A 147 -7.92 -0.36 -8.55
C PRO A 147 -6.55 -0.95 -8.24
N GLU A 148 -6.01 -0.70 -7.04
CA GLU A 148 -4.74 -1.23 -6.59
C GLU A 148 -4.77 -2.76 -6.44
N GLN A 149 -5.90 -3.34 -6.02
CA GLN A 149 -6.07 -4.80 -5.97
C GLN A 149 -6.08 -5.41 -7.37
N VAL A 150 -6.73 -4.74 -8.33
CA VAL A 150 -6.75 -5.17 -9.73
C VAL A 150 -5.36 -5.13 -10.34
N GLN A 151 -4.63 -4.02 -10.14
CA GLN A 151 -3.26 -3.89 -10.62
C GLN A 151 -2.36 -5.00 -10.06
N ARG A 152 -2.38 -5.23 -8.74
CA ARG A 152 -1.59 -6.29 -8.11
C ARG A 152 -1.95 -7.68 -8.63
N ALA A 153 -3.21 -7.94 -8.93
CA ALA A 153 -3.64 -9.21 -9.51
C ALA A 153 -3.03 -9.40 -10.90
N PHE A 154 -3.08 -8.39 -11.77
CA PHE A 154 -2.45 -8.46 -13.09
C PHE A 154 -0.92 -8.61 -13.01
N GLU A 155 -0.25 -7.89 -12.12
CA GLU A 155 1.19 -8.04 -11.88
C GLU A 155 1.54 -9.48 -11.47
N LYS A 156 0.79 -10.06 -10.52
CA LYS A 156 0.98 -11.45 -10.09
C LYS A 156 0.78 -12.45 -11.24
N ILE A 157 -0.20 -12.22 -12.11
CA ILE A 157 -0.45 -13.05 -13.29
C ILE A 157 0.74 -12.97 -14.24
N LEU A 158 1.18 -11.76 -14.60
CA LEU A 158 2.29 -11.56 -15.52
C LEU A 158 3.57 -12.24 -15.03
N LEU A 159 3.89 -12.08 -13.73
CA LEU A 159 5.03 -12.75 -13.11
C LEU A 159 4.91 -14.28 -13.17
N SER A 160 3.70 -14.83 -13.05
CA SER A 160 3.48 -16.28 -13.14
C SER A 160 3.51 -16.83 -14.56
N LEU A 161 3.35 -15.97 -15.58
CA LEU A 161 3.43 -16.38 -16.99
C LEU A 161 4.88 -16.54 -17.46
N ASP A 162 5.83 -15.80 -16.87
CA ASP A 162 7.26 -15.90 -17.22
C ASP A 162 7.88 -17.27 -16.85
N ASP A 163 7.24 -18.03 -15.97
CA ASP A 163 7.60 -19.42 -15.64
C ASP A 163 7.17 -20.43 -16.74
N ILE A 164 6.42 -19.99 -17.75
CA ILE A 164 6.02 -20.79 -18.92
C ILE A 164 6.97 -20.47 -20.08
N ASN A 165 8.20 -21.02 -20.01
CA ASN A 165 9.17 -21.02 -21.12
C ASN A 165 9.57 -22.46 -21.49
#